data_AF-A0A379WGU5-F1
#
_entry.id   AF-A0A379WGU5-F1
#
_cell.length_a   1.000
_cell.length_b   1.000
_cell.length_c   1.000
_cell.angle_alpha   90.00
_cell.angle_beta   90.00
_cell.angle_gamma   90.00
#
_symmetry.space_group_name_H-M   'P 1'
#
loop_
_entity.id
_entity.type
_entity.pdbx_description
1 polymer ?
#
loop_
_entity_poly.entity_id
_entity_poly.type
_entity_poly.pdbx_seq_one_letter_code
_entity_poly.pdbx_strand_id
1 'polypeptide(L)'
;MITNSALIADKIKEHNLQARVYVLGGEYDYHFRANLGVSVCQQINAIHADICFIGAGGISPQHGVLVKSFEEAYVAKAMIAMSKNQ
;
A
#
# COMPACT_ATOMS: atom_id res chain seq x y z
N MET A 1 3.52 -4.50 -10.36
CA MET A 1 3.12 -4.20 -8.97
C MET A 1 3.09 -2.70 -8.77
N ILE A 2 2.13 -2.22 -8.00
CA ILE A 2 2.02 -0.83 -7.56
C ILE A 2 2.10 -0.86 -6.03
N THR A 3 2.97 -0.05 -5.43
CA THR A 3 3.20 -0.04 -3.99
C THR A 3 3.55 1.37 -3.52
N ASN A 4 3.19 1.73 -2.29
CA ASN A 4 3.69 2.94 -1.65
C ASN A 4 4.97 2.68 -0.82
N SER A 5 5.36 1.40 -0.62
CA SER A 5 6.52 1.03 0.17
C SER A 5 7.79 0.96 -0.67
N ALA A 6 8.79 1.77 -0.30
CA ALA A 6 10.11 1.71 -0.90
C ALA A 6 10.80 0.37 -0.60
N LEU A 7 10.57 -0.18 0.60
CA LEU A 7 11.14 -1.46 1.01
C LEU A 7 10.61 -2.63 0.16
N ILE A 8 9.30 -2.68 -0.11
CA ILE A 8 8.72 -3.72 -0.97
C ILE A 8 9.23 -3.57 -2.40
N ALA A 9 9.32 -2.34 -2.90
CA ALA A 9 9.80 -2.07 -4.25
C ALA A 9 11.23 -2.57 -4.46
N ASP A 10 12.12 -2.26 -3.50
CA ASP A 10 13.52 -2.69 -3.52
C ASP A 10 13.62 -4.22 -3.47
N LYS A 11 12.90 -4.86 -2.53
CA LYS A 11 12.91 -6.32 -2.38
C LYS A 11 12.46 -7.05 -3.65
N ILE A 12 11.47 -6.52 -4.36
CA ILE A 12 11.03 -7.12 -5.64
C ILE A 12 12.10 -6.97 -6.70
N LYS A 13 12.76 -5.80 -6.79
CA LYS A 13 13.81 -5.56 -7.77
C LYS A 13 15.06 -6.39 -7.51
N GLU A 14 15.39 -6.65 -6.24
CA GLU A 14 16.45 -7.58 -5.85
C GLU A 14 16.22 -8.99 -6.38
N HIS A 15 14.98 -9.50 -6.30
CA HIS A 15 14.65 -10.88 -6.71
C HIS A 15 14.22 -11.00 -8.17
N ASN A 16 13.70 -9.93 -8.77
CA ASN A 16 13.25 -9.90 -10.15
C ASN A 16 13.40 -8.49 -10.74
N LEU A 17 14.57 -8.23 -11.33
CA LEU A 17 14.89 -6.94 -11.92
C LEU A 17 13.94 -6.55 -13.07
N GLN A 18 13.38 -7.54 -13.78
CA GLN A 18 12.46 -7.35 -14.90
C GLN A 18 11.03 -7.02 -14.46
N ALA A 19 10.66 -7.27 -13.20
CA ALA A 19 9.34 -6.94 -12.69
C ALA A 19 9.06 -5.44 -12.80
N ARG A 20 7.95 -5.05 -13.40
CA ARG A 20 7.51 -3.65 -13.43
C ARG A 20 6.96 -3.27 -12.04
N VAL A 21 7.62 -2.33 -11.40
CA VAL A 21 7.26 -1.82 -10.07
C VAL A 21 7.05 -0.32 -10.16
N TYR A 22 5.88 0.15 -9.75
CA TYR A 22 5.55 1.57 -9.62
C TYR A 22 5.49 1.92 -8.14
N VAL A 23 6.31 2.89 -7.74
CA VAL A 23 6.28 3.44 -6.38
C VAL A 23 5.41 4.68 -6.38
N LEU A 24 4.31 4.66 -5.64
CA LEU A 24 3.36 5.77 -5.57
C LEU A 24 3.96 6.94 -4.80
N GLY A 25 3.72 8.17 -5.28
CA GLY A 25 4.28 9.39 -4.68
C GLY A 25 3.48 9.90 -3.48
N GLY A 26 4.15 10.57 -2.54
CA GLY A 26 3.58 11.11 -1.31
C GLY A 26 4.66 11.66 -0.39
N GLU A 27 4.30 11.92 0.87
CA GLU A 27 5.31 12.22 1.89
C GLU A 27 6.01 10.92 2.28
N TYR A 28 7.32 10.86 2.14
CA TYR A 28 8.09 9.69 2.52
C TYR A 28 8.27 9.64 4.04
N ASP A 29 7.65 8.65 4.67
CA ASP A 29 7.85 8.36 6.07
C ASP A 29 9.03 7.38 6.26
N TYR A 30 10.03 7.81 7.02
CA TYR A 30 11.23 7.00 7.26
C TYR A 30 10.97 5.80 8.18
N HIS A 31 10.05 5.91 9.14
CA HIS A 31 9.72 4.82 10.07
C HIS A 31 9.00 3.69 9.36
N PHE A 32 8.04 4.01 8.49
CA PHE A 32 7.30 3.03 7.70
C PHE A 32 8.02 2.63 6.40
N ARG A 33 9.07 3.38 6.00
CA ARG A 33 9.79 3.21 4.73
C ARG A 33 8.82 3.21 3.54
N ALA A 34 7.85 4.11 3.60
CA ALA A 34 6.74 4.18 2.67
C ALA A 34 6.28 5.61 2.45
N ASN A 35 5.75 5.89 1.27
CA ASN A 35 5.07 7.13 0.98
C ASN A 35 3.65 7.08 1.55
N LEU A 36 3.25 8.13 2.25
CA LEU A 36 1.95 8.26 2.90
C LEU A 36 1.25 9.57 2.50
N GLY A 37 0.03 9.76 3.01
CA GLY A 37 -0.74 10.98 2.85
C GLY A 37 -1.69 10.98 1.65
N VAL A 38 -2.32 12.15 1.43
CA VAL A 38 -3.45 12.32 0.49
C VAL A 38 -3.05 12.00 -0.96
N SER A 39 -1.84 12.39 -1.38
CA SER A 39 -1.36 12.15 -2.75
C SER A 39 -1.31 10.65 -3.09
N VAL A 40 -0.89 9.81 -2.14
CA VAL A 40 -0.86 8.35 -2.32
C VAL A 40 -2.28 7.81 -2.45
N CYS A 41 -3.18 8.25 -1.58
CA CYS A 41 -4.58 7.80 -1.60
C CYS A 41 -5.29 8.18 -2.91
N GLN A 42 -5.04 9.39 -3.44
CA GLN A 42 -5.59 9.84 -4.71
C GLN A 42 -5.09 8.99 -5.89
N GLN A 43 -3.80 8.64 -5.91
CA GLN A 43 -3.26 7.74 -6.93
C GLN A 43 -3.88 6.34 -6.82
N ILE A 44 -4.00 5.78 -5.60
CA ILE A 44 -4.63 4.48 -5.38
C ILE A 44 -6.07 4.49 -5.90
N ASN A 45 -6.85 5.53 -5.61
CA ASN A 45 -8.25 5.63 -6.03
C ASN A 45 -8.44 5.71 -7.56
N ALA A 46 -7.38 5.96 -8.33
CA ALA A 46 -7.41 5.96 -9.79
C ALA A 46 -7.02 4.60 -10.41
N ILE A 47 -6.76 3.58 -9.59
CA ILE A 47 -6.23 2.29 -10.00
C ILE A 47 -7.18 1.21 -9.50
N HIS A 48 -7.59 0.27 -10.35
CA HIS A 48 -8.24 -0.97 -9.90
C HIS A 48 -7.23 -2.12 -9.94
N ALA A 49 -7.15 -2.91 -8.88
CA ALA A 49 -6.20 -4.00 -8.75
C ALA A 49 -6.92 -5.33 -8.52
N ASP A 50 -6.56 -6.37 -9.24
CA ASP A 50 -7.16 -7.70 -9.05
C ASP A 50 -6.83 -8.31 -7.68
N ILE A 51 -5.64 -8.00 -7.15
CA ILE A 51 -5.12 -8.54 -5.89
C ILE A 51 -4.44 -7.42 -5.10
N CYS A 52 -4.74 -7.36 -3.81
CA CYS A 52 -4.11 -6.46 -2.87
C CYS A 52 -3.46 -7.21 -1.70
N PHE A 53 -2.24 -6.81 -1.36
CA PHE A 53 -1.52 -7.27 -0.18
C PHE A 53 -1.47 -6.15 0.84
N ILE A 54 -1.93 -6.41 2.06
CA ILE A 54 -1.95 -5.44 3.16
C ILE A 54 -1.14 -5.99 4.33
N GLY A 55 -0.18 -5.19 4.81
CA GLY A 55 0.48 -5.46 6.08
C GLY A 55 -0.47 -5.21 7.25
N ALA A 56 -0.51 -6.12 8.21
CA ALA A 56 -1.38 -6.04 9.38
C ALA A 56 -0.57 -6.25 10.66
N GLY A 57 -0.77 -5.38 11.66
CA GLY A 57 -0.29 -5.62 13.03
C GLY A 57 -1.17 -6.62 13.79
N GLY A 58 -2.42 -6.80 13.32
CA GLY A 58 -3.40 -7.73 13.86
C GLY A 58 -4.63 -7.77 12.96
N ILE A 59 -5.40 -8.86 13.03
CA ILE A 59 -6.61 -9.06 12.23
C ILE A 59 -7.73 -9.57 13.14
N SER A 60 -8.91 -8.97 13.02
CA SER A 60 -10.12 -9.40 13.71
C SER A 60 -11.27 -9.50 12.69
N PRO A 61 -12.04 -10.60 12.68
CA PRO A 61 -13.22 -10.70 11.81
C PRO A 61 -14.24 -9.58 12.05
N GLN A 62 -14.33 -9.08 13.28
CA GLN A 62 -15.28 -8.03 13.68
C GLN A 62 -14.73 -6.61 13.47
N HIS A 63 -13.41 -6.41 13.65
CA HIS A 63 -12.81 -5.07 13.68
C HIS A 63 -11.90 -4.77 12.50
N GLY A 64 -11.64 -5.75 11.63
CA GLY A 64 -10.79 -5.59 10.45
C GLY A 64 -9.29 -5.66 10.76
N VAL A 65 -8.52 -4.80 10.10
CA VAL A 65 -7.04 -4.81 10.14
C VAL A 65 -6.53 -3.71 11.06
N LEU A 66 -5.62 -4.07 11.96
CA LEU A 66 -4.86 -3.12 12.78
C LEU A 66 -3.64 -2.61 12.01
N VAL A 67 -3.49 -1.28 11.98
CA VAL A 67 -2.32 -0.55 11.46
C VAL A 67 -1.77 0.38 12.53
N LYS A 68 -0.59 0.98 12.32
CA LYS A 68 0.14 1.71 13.36
C LYS A 68 -0.11 3.22 13.36
N SER A 69 -0.66 3.78 12.29
CA SER A 69 -1.00 5.21 12.20
C SER A 69 -2.30 5.47 11.42
N PHE A 70 -2.84 6.68 11.54
CA PHE A 70 -4.01 7.10 10.75
C PHE A 70 -3.69 7.15 9.26
N GLU A 71 -2.49 7.61 8.89
CA GLU A 71 -2.02 7.71 7.53
C GLU A 71 -1.90 6.32 6.88
N GLU A 72 -1.32 5.34 7.59
CA GLU A 72 -1.34 3.95 7.15
C GLU A 72 -2.77 3.43 7.01
N ALA A 73 -3.68 3.80 7.91
CA ALA A 73 -5.07 3.39 7.87
C ALA A 73 -5.79 3.92 6.61
N TYR A 74 -5.54 5.17 6.24
CA TYR A 74 -6.11 5.76 5.03
C TYR A 74 -5.58 5.07 3.77
N VAL A 75 -4.27 4.83 3.69
CA VAL A 75 -3.66 4.12 2.56
C VAL A 75 -4.20 2.69 2.46
N ALA A 76 -4.21 1.93 3.56
CA ALA A 76 -4.71 0.56 3.57
C ALA A 76 -6.20 0.48 3.18
N LYS A 77 -7.03 1.41 3.68
CA LYS A 77 -8.44 1.48 3.30
C LYS A 77 -8.62 1.75 1.81
N ALA A 78 -7.86 2.68 1.23
CA ALA A 78 -7.90 2.97 -0.20
C ALA A 78 -7.50 1.74 -1.02
N MET A 79 -6.41 1.06 -0.65
CA MET A 79 -5.94 -0.14 -1.34
C MET A 79 -6.97 -1.28 -1.29
N ILE A 80 -7.59 -1.52 -0.13
CA ILE A 80 -8.64 -2.53 0.04
C ILE A 80 -9.87 -2.15 -0.80
N ALA A 81 -10.29 -0.89 -0.79
CA ALA A 81 -11.46 -0.45 -1.56
C ALA A 81 -11.27 -0.68 -3.06
N MET A 82 -10.08 -0.37 -3.57
CA MET A 82 -9.75 -0.45 -4.98
C MET A 82 -9.36 -1.85 -5.48
N SER A 83 -9.38 -2.85 -4.61
CA SER A 83 -9.11 -4.24 -4.94
C SER A 83 -10.31 -5.18 -4.73
N LYS A 84 -11.46 -4.61 -4.38
CA LYS A 84 -12.71 -5.38 -4.37
C LYS A 84 -13.14 -5.64 -5.81
N ASN A 85 -13.44 -6.90 -6.11
CA ASN A 85 -14.19 -7.24 -7.30
C ASN A 85 -15.57 -6.55 -7.21
N GLN A 86 -15.91 -5.77 -8.25
CA GLN A 86 -17.26 -5.24 -8.40
C GLN A 86 -18.22 -6.34 -8.84
#